data_AF-A0A932CC17-F1
#
_entry.id   AF-A0A932CC17-F1
#
_cell.length_a   1.000
_cell.length_b   1.000
_cell.length_c   1.000
_cell.angle_alpha   90.00
_cell.angle_beta   90.00
_cell.angle_gamma   90.00
#
_symmetry.space_group_name_H-M   'P 1'
#
loop_
_entity.id
_entity.type
_entity.pdbx_description
1 polymer ?
#
loop_
_entity_poly.entity_id
_entity_poly.type
_entity_poly.pdbx_seq_one_letter_code
_entity_poly.pdbx_strand_id
1 'polypeptide(L)'
;MNGNKRVHGKGDRDVIERLLGEALSKSGFTVKQPTGEPHFDIFAQKEDKAFVIEVKRFRSDDLLGFDSLAQVLAASTQVSSNLGSYILGVSALKVKPVIIGTFGVSEPVKETAKEAGITLLPLNDMTEQSIRAAFNSF
;
A
#
# COMPACT_ATOMS: atom_id res chain seq x y z
N MET A 1 -36.99 20.34 4.54
CA MET A 1 -36.34 19.39 3.60
C MET A 1 -34.84 19.44 3.85
N ASN A 2 -34.31 18.61 4.74
CA ASN A 2 -32.87 18.57 5.02
C ASN A 2 -32.23 17.47 4.18
N GLY A 3 -31.41 17.89 3.21
CA GLY A 3 -30.65 17.00 2.35
C GLY A 3 -29.63 16.22 3.17
N ASN A 4 -29.84 14.90 3.27
CA ASN A 4 -28.81 13.96 3.67
C ASN A 4 -27.64 14.06 2.69
N LYS A 5 -26.64 14.89 3.01
CA LYS A 5 -25.33 14.81 2.37
C LYS A 5 -24.71 13.50 2.79
N ARG A 6 -24.80 12.51 1.90
CA ARG A 6 -24.00 11.30 1.91
C ARG A 6 -22.52 11.71 2.04
N VAL A 7 -21.96 11.58 3.24
CA VAL A 7 -20.52 11.67 3.47
C VAL A 7 -19.91 10.36 2.98
N HIS A 8 -19.78 10.22 1.66
CA HIS A 8 -19.27 9.01 1.02
C HIS A 8 -17.74 9.05 0.93
N GLY A 9 -17.09 7.97 1.35
CA GLY A 9 -15.88 7.44 0.72
C GLY A 9 -14.53 7.89 1.26
N LYS A 10 -14.33 9.20 1.52
CA LYS A 10 -12.98 9.77 1.73
C LYS A 10 -12.40 9.56 3.14
N GLY A 11 -13.23 9.69 4.18
CA GLY A 11 -12.76 9.69 5.58
C GLY A 11 -12.02 8.41 6.01
N ASP A 12 -12.51 7.24 5.60
CA ASP A 12 -11.94 5.97 6.09
C ASP A 12 -10.61 5.61 5.41
N ARG A 13 -10.45 5.97 4.12
CA ARG A 13 -9.17 5.80 3.40
C ARG A 13 -8.11 6.71 4.00
N ASP A 14 -8.42 7.99 4.18
CA ASP A 14 -7.53 8.98 4.79
C ASP A 14 -7.12 8.52 6.21
N VAL A 15 -8.03 7.88 6.96
CA VAL A 15 -7.73 7.30 8.28
C VAL A 15 -6.77 6.11 8.18
N ILE A 16 -6.99 5.18 7.25
CA ILE A 16 -6.08 4.04 7.04
C ILE A 16 -4.69 4.53 6.64
N GLU A 17 -4.61 5.46 5.68
CA GLU A 17 -3.35 6.06 5.24
C GLU A 17 -2.61 6.73 6.40
N ARG A 18 -3.31 7.51 7.22
CA ARG A 18 -2.74 8.17 8.40
C ARG A 18 -2.23 7.16 9.42
N LEU A 19 -3.04 6.17 9.81
CA LEU A 19 -2.66 5.17 10.81
C LEU A 19 -1.49 4.31 10.33
N LEU A 20 -1.49 3.93 9.05
CA LEU A 20 -0.41 3.17 8.44
C LEU A 20 0.88 4.00 8.38
N GLY A 21 0.78 5.26 7.96
CA GLY A 21 1.92 6.19 7.94
C GLY A 21 2.52 6.40 9.33
N GLU A 22 1.70 6.55 10.36
CA GLU A 22 2.15 6.64 11.75
C GLU A 22 2.82 5.34 12.23
N ALA A 23 2.26 4.18 11.93
CA ALA A 23 2.83 2.88 12.32
C ALA A 23 4.18 2.61 11.64
N LEU A 24 4.29 2.94 10.35
CA LEU A 24 5.54 2.83 9.59
C LEU A 24 6.58 3.81 10.13
N SER A 25 6.20 5.07 10.39
CA SER A 25 7.10 6.07 10.98
C SER A 25 7.62 5.65 12.35
N LYS A 26 6.75 5.12 13.23
CA LYS A 26 7.15 4.55 14.53
C LYS A 26 8.08 3.34 14.40
N SER A 27 8.03 2.64 13.27
CA SER A 27 8.91 1.52 12.95
C SER A 27 10.23 1.94 12.29
N GLY A 28 10.47 3.26 12.15
CA GLY A 28 11.68 3.84 11.59
C GLY A 28 11.67 4.03 10.08
N PHE A 29 10.52 3.92 9.43
CA PHE A 29 10.38 4.26 8.01
C PHE A 29 10.24 5.77 7.83
N THR A 30 10.93 6.31 6.83
CA THR A 30 10.56 7.59 6.23
C THR A 30 9.35 7.37 5.34
N VAL A 31 8.25 8.08 5.62
CA VAL A 31 6.98 7.95 4.90
C VAL A 31 6.73 9.20 4.06
N LYS A 32 6.32 9.03 2.81
CA LYS A 32 5.91 10.11 1.90
C LYS A 32 4.58 9.75 1.24
N GLN A 33 3.73 10.75 1.03
CA GLN A 33 2.54 10.63 0.18
C GLN A 33 2.89 11.21 -1.20
N PRO A 34 2.89 10.42 -2.28
CA PRO A 34 3.19 10.92 -3.61
C PRO A 34 2.11 11.89 -4.09
N THR A 35 2.53 12.95 -4.75
CA THR A 35 1.63 13.85 -5.48
C THR A 35 1.93 13.73 -6.97
N GLY A 36 1.15 12.94 -7.70
CA GLY A 36 1.32 12.72 -9.15
C GLY A 36 1.62 11.26 -9.51
N GLU A 37 2.26 11.06 -10.66
CA GLU A 37 2.60 9.74 -11.19
C GLU A 37 3.96 9.23 -10.68
N PRO A 38 4.13 7.91 -10.44
CA PRO A 38 3.09 6.88 -10.56
C PRO A 38 2.05 6.97 -9.45
N HIS A 39 0.80 6.62 -9.78
CA HIS A 39 -0.30 6.60 -8.80
C HIS A 39 -0.17 5.49 -7.75
N PHE A 40 0.17 5.89 -6.53
CA PHE A 40 0.08 5.08 -5.31
C PHE A 40 -0.08 5.99 -4.07
N ASP A 41 -0.50 5.41 -2.94
CA ASP A 41 -0.90 6.19 -1.76
C ASP A 41 0.26 6.54 -0.84
N ILE A 42 1.14 5.57 -0.56
CA ILE A 42 2.23 5.75 0.39
C ILE A 42 3.52 5.17 -0.16
N PHE A 43 4.58 5.98 -0.10
CA PHE A 43 5.96 5.52 -0.18
C PHE A 43 6.52 5.36 1.23
N ALA A 44 7.10 4.21 1.55
CA ALA A 44 7.78 4.01 2.83
C ALA A 44 9.19 3.47 2.59
N GLN A 45 10.20 4.12 3.16
CA GLN A 45 11.60 3.74 3.01
C GLN A 45 12.29 3.59 4.37
N LYS A 46 13.06 2.51 4.55
CA LYS A 46 13.97 2.33 5.68
C LYS A 46 15.20 1.58 5.20
N GLU A 47 16.38 2.19 5.35
CA GLU A 47 17.64 1.58 4.93
C GLU A 47 17.58 1.14 3.44
N ASP A 48 17.76 -0.16 3.17
CA ASP A 48 17.71 -0.80 1.85
C ASP A 48 16.31 -1.25 1.42
N LYS A 49 15.28 -0.99 2.25
CA LYS A 49 13.89 -1.39 2.01
C LYS A 49 13.05 -0.20 1.58
N ALA A 50 12.29 -0.40 0.50
CA ALA A 50 11.25 0.53 0.06
C ALA A 50 9.96 -0.20 -0.25
N PHE A 51 8.84 0.44 0.05
CA PHE A 51 7.50 -0.04 -0.21
C PHE A 51 6.72 1.01 -0.99
N VAL A 52 6.07 0.56 -2.06
CA VAL A 52 5.02 1.29 -2.76
C VAL A 52 3.71 0.67 -2.33
N ILE A 53 2.90 1.45 -1.62
CA ILE A 53 1.71 0.97 -0.94
C ILE A 53 0.47 1.61 -1.57
N GLU A 54 -0.46 0.76 -1.98
CA GLU A 54 -1.80 1.14 -2.43
C GLU A 54 -2.82 0.80 -1.35
N VAL A 55 -3.59 1.79 -0.90
CA VAL A 55 -4.66 1.64 0.08
C VAL A 55 -5.98 1.46 -0.66
N LYS A 56 -6.52 0.24 -0.63
CA LYS A 56 -7.81 -0.06 -1.23
C LYS A 56 -8.91 -0.14 -0.18
N ARG A 57 -9.92 0.72 -0.31
CA ARG A 57 -11.16 0.57 0.43
C ARG A 57 -12.17 -0.17 -0.43
N PHE A 58 -12.63 -1.28 0.09
CA PHE A 58 -13.64 -2.12 -0.52
C PHE A 58 -14.75 -2.33 0.51
N ARG A 59 -16.01 -2.42 0.06
CA ARG A 59 -17.10 -2.89 0.94
C ARG A 59 -16.78 -4.34 1.34
N SER A 60 -17.38 -4.84 2.41
CA SER A 60 -17.10 -6.21 2.94
C SER A 60 -17.21 -7.32 1.89
N ASP A 61 -17.94 -7.08 0.80
CA ASP A 61 -18.25 -8.05 -0.24
C ASP A 61 -17.47 -7.79 -1.54
N ASP A 62 -16.68 -6.72 -1.58
CA ASP A 62 -15.87 -6.38 -2.75
C ASP A 62 -14.58 -7.22 -2.75
N LEU A 63 -14.25 -7.77 -3.92
CA LEU A 63 -13.03 -8.53 -4.16
C LEU A 63 -11.95 -7.64 -4.78
N LEU A 64 -10.71 -7.84 -4.34
CA LEU A 64 -9.54 -7.25 -4.98
C LEU A 64 -9.45 -7.71 -6.45
N GLY A 65 -9.41 -6.76 -7.38
CA GLY A 65 -9.28 -7.03 -8.81
C GLY A 65 -7.83 -7.04 -9.30
N PHE A 66 -7.58 -7.71 -10.43
CA PHE A 66 -6.27 -7.75 -11.09
C PHE A 66 -5.72 -6.37 -11.47
N ASP A 67 -6.59 -5.41 -11.78
CA ASP A 67 -6.19 -4.04 -12.08
C ASP A 67 -5.43 -3.38 -10.92
N SER A 68 -5.82 -3.71 -9.68
CA SER A 68 -5.12 -3.19 -8.49
C SER A 68 -3.71 -3.79 -8.37
N LEU A 69 -3.55 -5.07 -8.72
CA LEU A 69 -2.23 -5.72 -8.77
C LEU A 69 -1.35 -5.08 -9.85
N ALA A 70 -1.91 -4.89 -11.05
CA ALA A 70 -1.19 -4.28 -12.17
C ALA A 70 -0.74 -2.85 -11.86
N GLN A 71 -1.62 -2.05 -11.25
CA GLN A 71 -1.33 -0.67 -10.87
C GLN A 71 -0.16 -0.59 -9.87
N VAL A 72 -0.21 -1.33 -8.76
CA VAL A 72 0.84 -1.27 -7.73
C VAL A 72 2.16 -1.83 -8.25
N LEU A 73 2.11 -2.86 -9.11
CA LEU A 73 3.30 -3.44 -9.73
C LEU A 73 3.96 -2.44 -10.68
N ALA A 74 3.17 -1.77 -11.53
CA ALA A 74 3.66 -0.73 -12.43
C ALA A 74 4.29 0.43 -11.65
N ALA A 75 3.64 0.89 -10.58
CA ALA A 75 4.16 1.93 -9.72
C ALA A 75 5.50 1.52 -9.06
N SER A 76 5.58 0.31 -8.51
CA SER A 76 6.83 -0.22 -7.92
C SER A 76 7.97 -0.30 -8.93
N THR A 77 7.68 -0.68 -10.18
CA THR A 77 8.66 -0.77 -11.28
C THR A 77 9.15 0.61 -11.71
N GLN A 78 8.24 1.58 -11.79
CA GLN A 78 8.58 2.97 -12.14
C GLN A 78 9.42 3.64 -11.04
N VAL A 79 9.03 3.48 -9.77
CA VAL A 79 9.83 3.96 -8.63
C VAL A 79 11.20 3.28 -8.61
N SER A 80 11.27 1.98 -8.91
CA SER A 80 12.53 1.25 -9.02
C SER A 80 13.43 1.76 -10.15
N SER A 81 12.85 2.17 -11.27
CA SER A 81 13.59 2.73 -12.42
C SER A 81 14.01 4.18 -12.21
N ASN A 82 13.37 4.90 -11.29
CA ASN A 82 13.63 6.31 -11.00
C ASN A 82 13.81 6.55 -9.49
N LEU A 83 14.69 5.76 -8.86
CA LEU A 83 14.95 5.83 -7.42
C LEU A 83 15.34 7.26 -6.98
N GLY A 84 16.10 7.99 -7.80
CA GLY A 84 16.62 9.33 -7.46
C GLY A 84 15.55 10.38 -7.13
N SER A 85 14.31 10.21 -7.62
CA SER A 85 13.20 11.13 -7.32
C SER A 85 12.49 10.80 -6.00
N TYR A 86 12.61 9.56 -5.52
CA TYR A 86 11.84 9.03 -4.38
C TYR A 86 12.70 8.76 -3.14
N ILE A 87 13.96 8.38 -3.35
CA ILE A 87 14.85 7.82 -2.33
C ILE A 87 15.85 8.83 -1.83
N LEU A 88 16.05 8.80 -0.51
CA LEU A 88 17.09 9.55 0.16
C LEU A 88 18.35 8.69 0.22
N GLY A 89 19.29 8.92 -0.70
CA GLY A 89 20.71 8.61 -0.49
C GLY A 89 21.14 7.13 -0.48
N VAL A 90 20.48 6.21 -1.20
CA VAL A 90 20.91 4.80 -1.30
C VAL A 90 20.86 4.29 -2.73
N SER A 91 21.88 3.52 -3.13
CA SER A 91 22.18 3.14 -4.52
C SER A 91 21.61 1.78 -4.95
N ALA A 92 20.99 1.02 -4.05
CA ALA A 92 20.30 -0.23 -4.40
C ALA A 92 19.13 -0.45 -3.44
N LEU A 93 17.91 -0.12 -3.88
CA LEU A 93 16.68 -0.39 -3.13
C LEU A 93 15.80 -1.35 -3.90
N LYS A 94 15.40 -2.43 -3.23
CA LYS A 94 14.35 -3.30 -3.73
C LYS A 94 13.01 -2.72 -3.30
N VAL A 95 12.33 -2.05 -4.24
CA VAL A 95 10.99 -1.51 -4.01
C VAL A 95 9.98 -2.66 -4.08
N LYS A 96 9.19 -2.84 -3.03
CA LYS A 96 8.17 -3.90 -2.96
C LYS A 96 6.77 -3.31 -3.09
N PRO A 97 5.92 -3.85 -4.00
CA PRO A 97 4.53 -3.47 -4.08
C PRO A 97 3.70 -4.09 -2.94
N VAL A 98 2.85 -3.28 -2.30
CA VAL A 98 1.97 -3.69 -1.22
C VAL A 98 0.55 -3.16 -1.48
N ILE A 99 -0.46 -4.00 -1.28
CA ILE A 99 -1.86 -3.58 -1.27
C ILE A 99 -2.41 -3.83 0.12
N ILE A 100 -3.04 -2.82 0.71
CA ILE A 100 -3.59 -2.86 2.05
C ILE A 100 -5.03 -2.37 2.04
N GLY A 101 -5.95 -3.01 2.75
CA GLY A 101 -7.35 -2.65 2.58
C GLY A 101 -8.40 -3.64 3.09
N THR A 102 -9.65 -3.20 3.20
CA THR A 102 -10.79 -4.04 3.63
C THR A 102 -11.35 -4.81 2.44
N PHE A 103 -10.71 -5.90 2.02
CA PHE A 103 -11.12 -6.67 0.84
C PHE A 103 -11.14 -8.18 1.06
N GLY A 104 -11.99 -8.85 0.29
CA GLY A 104 -11.79 -10.26 -0.02
C GLY A 104 -10.76 -10.42 -1.13
N VAL A 105 -10.06 -11.54 -1.15
CA VAL A 105 -9.15 -11.90 -2.26
C VAL A 105 -9.54 -13.28 -2.75
N SER A 106 -9.84 -13.40 -4.04
CA SER A 106 -10.07 -14.70 -4.67
C SER A 106 -8.73 -15.45 -4.82
N GLU A 107 -8.76 -16.78 -4.86
CA GLU A 107 -7.54 -17.60 -5.02
C GLU A 107 -6.71 -17.22 -6.25
N PRO A 108 -7.29 -16.99 -7.45
CA PRO A 108 -6.50 -16.56 -8.61
C PRO A 108 -5.75 -15.24 -8.38
N VAL A 109 -6.36 -14.30 -7.65
CA VAL A 109 -5.73 -13.00 -7.34
C VAL A 109 -4.61 -13.18 -6.31
N LYS A 110 -4.76 -14.09 -5.33
CA LYS A 110 -3.68 -14.44 -4.39
C LYS A 110 -2.49 -15.07 -5.10
N GLU A 111 -2.74 -16.00 -6.02
CA GLU A 111 -1.70 -16.66 -6.80
C GLU A 111 -0.93 -15.66 -7.67
N THR A 112 -1.66 -14.82 -8.43
CA THR A 112 -1.03 -13.77 -9.24
C THR A 112 -0.25 -12.77 -8.38
N ALA A 113 -0.78 -12.35 -7.22
CA ALA A 113 -0.06 -11.46 -6.32
C ALA A 113 1.24 -12.10 -5.83
N LYS A 114 1.21 -13.39 -5.46
CA LYS A 114 2.39 -14.14 -5.02
C LYS A 114 3.44 -14.26 -6.13
N GLU A 115 3.02 -14.62 -7.35
CA GLU A 115 3.92 -14.73 -8.50
C GLU A 115 4.57 -13.39 -8.87
N ALA A 116 3.81 -12.29 -8.76
CA ALA A 116 4.29 -10.95 -9.00
C ALA A 116 5.10 -10.35 -7.82
N GLY A 117 5.20 -11.05 -6.69
CA GLY A 117 5.88 -10.54 -5.48
C GLY A 117 5.14 -9.38 -4.80
N ILE A 118 3.82 -9.27 -4.99
CA ILE A 118 2.96 -8.27 -4.37
C ILE A 118 2.51 -8.78 -3.00
N THR A 119 2.71 -7.97 -1.96
CA THR A 119 2.21 -8.28 -0.61
C THR A 119 0.77 -7.80 -0.48
N LEU A 120 -0.14 -8.70 -0.10
CA LEU A 120 -1.53 -8.36 0.19
C LEU A 120 -1.76 -8.34 1.70
N LEU A 121 -2.31 -7.25 2.22
CA LEU A 121 -2.64 -7.05 3.64
C LEU A 121 -4.12 -6.70 3.80
N PRO A 122 -5.02 -7.71 3.84
CA PRO A 122 -6.42 -7.48 4.18
C PRO A 122 -6.53 -6.89 5.59
N LEU A 123 -7.29 -5.79 5.77
CA LEU A 123 -7.51 -5.12 7.06
C LEU A 123 -8.28 -6.00 8.06
N ASN A 124 -9.03 -6.97 7.55
CA ASN A 124 -9.65 -8.06 8.30
C ASN A 124 -8.61 -8.86 9.12
N ASP A 125 -7.34 -8.84 8.69
CA ASP A 125 -6.21 -9.56 9.29
C ASP A 125 -5.16 -8.61 9.91
N MET A 126 -5.45 -7.31 10.03
CA MET A 126 -4.48 -6.30 10.51
C MET A 126 -4.52 -6.09 12.02
N THR A 127 -3.57 -6.73 12.72
CA THR A 127 -3.11 -6.35 14.05
C THR A 127 -1.81 -5.54 13.92
N GLU A 128 -1.41 -4.77 14.93
CA GLU A 128 -0.09 -4.11 14.93
C GLU A 128 1.04 -5.13 14.69
N GLN A 129 0.86 -6.36 15.18
CA GLN A 129 1.80 -7.46 15.00
C GLN A 129 1.87 -7.94 13.54
N SER A 130 0.76 -8.00 12.80
CA SER A 130 0.78 -8.40 11.39
C SER A 130 1.35 -7.30 10.49
N ILE A 131 1.17 -6.02 10.83
CA ILE A 131 1.88 -4.90 10.18
C ILE A 131 3.39 -5.05 10.42
N ARG A 132 3.81 -5.20 11.68
CA ARG A 132 5.23 -5.39 12.01
C ARG A 132 5.81 -6.62 11.33
N ALA A 133 5.08 -7.72 11.28
CA ALA A 133 5.51 -8.91 10.56
C ALA A 133 5.68 -8.62 9.06
N ALA A 134 4.67 -8.04 8.40
CA ALA A 134 4.71 -7.75 6.98
C ALA A 134 5.84 -6.80 6.56
N PHE A 135 6.22 -5.84 7.41
CA PHE A 135 7.27 -4.86 7.07
C PHE A 135 8.66 -5.20 7.64
N ASN A 136 8.76 -6.07 8.65
CA ASN A 136 10.05 -6.53 9.22
C ASN A 136 10.48 -7.94 8.80
N SER A 137 9.60 -8.80 8.25
CA SER A 137 9.97 -10.14 7.75
C SER A 137 10.72 -10.12 6.40
N PHE A 138 11.16 -8.94 5.99
CA PHE A 138 11.83 -8.65 4.74
C PHE A 138 13.21 -8.10 5.01
#